data_AF-A0A8J7TBA7-F1
#
_entry.id   AF-A0A8J7TBA7-F1
#
_cell.length_a   1.000
_cell.length_b   1.000
_cell.length_c   1.000
_cell.angle_alpha   90.00
_cell.angle_beta   90.00
_cell.angle_gamma   90.00
#
_symmetry.space_group_name_H-M   'P 1'
#
loop_
_entity.id
_entity.type
_entity.pdbx_description
1 polymer ?
#
loop_
_entity_poly.entity_id
_entity_poly.type
_entity_poly.pdbx_seq_one_letter_code
_entity_poly.pdbx_strand_id
1 'polypeptide(L)' 'MLDDWSSPRTSNVFYLGDVLNIEASVSQADHQPLRLFVDSCVATLVPDQTSTPRYAFIENHG' A
#
# COMPACT_ATOMS: atom_id res chain seq x y z
N MET A 1 -8.89 0.47 -2.14
CA MET A 1 -9.72 0.46 -3.36
C MET A 1 -10.93 -0.43 -3.15
N LEU A 2 -12.01 -0.25 -3.92
CA LEU A 2 -13.08 -1.26 -4.06
C LEU A 2 -12.51 -2.53 -4.70
N ASP A 3 -13.23 -3.64 -4.58
CA ASP A 3 -12.78 -4.96 -5.05
C ASP A 3 -12.56 -5.03 -6.57
N ASP A 4 -13.27 -4.18 -7.31
CA ASP A 4 -13.16 -4.04 -8.76
C ASP A 4 -12.18 -2.93 -9.20
N TRP A 5 -11.46 -2.32 -8.25
CA TRP A 5 -10.52 -1.21 -8.49
C TRP A 5 -11.15 0.06 -9.09
N SER A 6 -12.47 0.18 -9.12
CA SER A 6 -13.15 1.31 -9.76
C SER A 6 -13.00 2.65 -9.02
N SER A 7 -12.83 2.60 -7.69
CA SER A 7 -12.66 3.79 -6.87
C SER A 7 -11.99 3.50 -5.52
N PRO A 8 -11.58 4.54 -4.77
CA PRO A 8 -11.23 4.40 -3.36
C PRO A 8 -12.40 3.82 -2.55
N ARG A 9 -12.08 3.00 -1.55
CA ARG A 9 -13.06 2.53 -0.57
C ARG A 9 -13.30 3.64 0.44
N THR A 10 -14.54 3.83 0.87
CA THR A 10 -14.92 4.87 1.84
C THR A 10 -14.64 4.49 3.30
N SER A 11 -14.59 3.19 3.60
CA SER A 11 -14.30 2.65 4.93
C SER A 11 -12.87 2.14 5.05
N ASN A 12 -12.27 2.38 6.21
CA ASN A 12 -10.96 1.86 6.62
C ASN A 12 -11.07 0.66 7.58
N VAL A 13 -12.28 0.11 7.79
CA VAL A 13 -12.51 -1.06 8.65
C VAL A 13 -12.48 -2.34 7.82
N PHE A 14 -11.74 -3.35 8.29
CA PHE A 14 -11.57 -4.64 7.64
C PHE A 14 -11.73 -5.78 8.65
N TYR A 15 -12.16 -6.94 8.17
CA TYR A 15 -12.27 -8.17 8.94
C TYR A 15 -11.27 -9.21 8.45
N LEU A 16 -10.97 -10.21 9.30
CA LEU A 16 -10.13 -11.32 8.89
C LEU A 16 -10.79 -12.09 7.74
N GLY A 17 -10.03 -12.28 6.65
CA GLY A 17 -10.52 -12.86 5.40
C GLY A 17 -10.81 -11.83 4.31
N ASP A 18 -10.92 -10.54 4.66
CA ASP A 18 -11.03 -9.46 3.67
C ASP A 18 -9.72 -9.28 2.90
N VAL A 19 -9.84 -8.82 1.65
CA VAL A 19 -8.70 -8.41 0.83
C VAL A 19 -8.52 -6.90 0.90
N LEU A 20 -7.30 -6.46 1.17
CA LEU A 20 -6.93 -5.04 1.17
C LEU A 20 -6.33 -4.65 -0.18
N ASN A 21 -7.11 -3.97 -1.02
CA ASN A 21 -6.63 -3.45 -2.29
C ASN A 21 -5.93 -2.10 -2.11
N ILE A 22 -4.59 -2.09 -2.20
CA ILE A 22 -3.72 -0.91 -2.06
C ILE A 22 -3.24 -0.47 -3.45
N GLU A 23 -3.38 0.82 -3.75
CA GLU A 23 -2.84 1.43 -4.97
C GLU A 23 -1.68 2.36 -4.60
N ALA A 24 -0.56 2.22 -5.32
CA ALA A 24 0.54 3.17 -5.30
C ALA A 24 0.63 3.84 -6.67
N SER A 25 0.65 5.17 -6.70
CA SER A 25 0.73 5.94 -7.94
C SER A 25 1.60 7.18 -7.76
N VAL A 26 2.15 7.67 -8.87
CA VAL A 26 2.90 8.92 -8.95
C VAL A 26 2.16 9.86 -9.88
N SER A 27 2.04 11.13 -9.48
CA SER A 27 1.43 12.16 -10.33
C SER A 27 2.24 12.29 -11.61
N GLN A 28 1.59 12.11 -12.76
CA GLN A 28 2.21 12.42 -14.04
C GLN A 28 2.28 13.94 -14.18
N ALA A 29 3.49 14.48 -14.29
CA ALA A 29 3.75 15.88 -14.66
C ALA A 29 4.53 15.91 -15.98
N ASP A 30 5.21 17.02 -16.28
CA ASP A 30 6.03 17.19 -17.48
C ASP A 30 7.39 16.46 -17.39
N HIS A 31 7.39 15.21 -16.92
CA HIS A 31 8.57 14.34 -16.92
C HIS A 31 8.38 13.17 -17.89
N GLN A 32 9.50 12.55 -18.29
CA GLN A 32 9.49 11.33 -19.10
C GLN A 32 8.68 10.22 -18.41
N PRO A 33 8.13 9.23 -19.16
CA PRO A 33 7.41 8.11 -18.58
C PRO A 33 8.25 7.39 -17.50
N LEU A 34 7.64 7.17 -16.34
CA LEU A 34 8.26 6.48 -15.21
C LEU A 34 7.62 5.11 -15.01
N ARG A 35 8.39 4.18 -14.46
CA ARG A 35 7.90 2.90 -13.92
C ARG A 35 8.03 2.95 -12.41
N LEU A 36 6.89 2.81 -11.73
CA LEU A 36 6.84 2.78 -10.27
C LEU A 36 7.11 1.36 -9.76
N PHE A 37 7.94 1.26 -8.72
CA PHE A 37 8.19 0.05 -7.97
C PHE A 37 7.95 0.32 -6.48
N VAL A 38 7.52 -0.70 -5.74
CA VAL A 38 7.37 -0.64 -4.29
C VAL A 38 8.45 -1.52 -3.68
N ASP A 39 9.43 -0.90 -3.03
CA ASP A 39 10.61 -1.60 -2.50
C ASP A 39 10.31 -2.41 -1.24
N SER A 40 9.49 -1.84 -0.35
CA SER A 40 9.08 -2.49 0.90
C SER A 40 7.76 -1.93 1.42
N CYS A 41 7.03 -2.76 2.17
CA CYS A 41 5.85 -2.36 2.93
C CYS A 41 5.79 -3.14 4.24
N VAL A 42 5.61 -2.40 5.33
CA VAL A 42 5.59 -2.94 6.70
C VAL A 42 4.36 -2.44 7.42
N ALA A 43 3.60 -3.37 8.01
CA ALA A 43 2.48 -3.06 8.90
C ALA A 43 2.97 -2.93 10.34
N THR A 44 2.56 -1.85 11.01
CA THR A 44 2.91 -1.50 12.39
C THR A 44 1.69 -0.97 13.15
N LEU A 45 1.71 -1.00 14.48
CA LEU A 45 0.61 -0.46 15.31
C LEU A 45 0.55 1.07 15.34
N VAL A 46 1.68 1.71 15.03
CA VAL A 46 1.84 3.16 14.97
C VAL A 46 2.62 3.53 13.71
N PRO A 47 2.58 4.78 13.22
CA PRO A 47 3.26 5.16 11.97
C PRO A 47 4.79 5.00 11.97
N ASP A 48 5.42 4.75 13.12
CA ASP A 48 6.85 4.43 13.21
C ASP A 48 7.12 3.00 12.67
N GLN A 49 7.79 2.92 11.52
CA GLN A 49 8.15 1.69 10.83
C GLN A 49 9.12 0.80 11.62
N THR A 50 9.83 1.37 12.59
CA THR A 50 10.79 0.63 13.44
C THR A 50 10.15 0.08 14.71
N SER A 51 8.90 0.48 15.00
CA SER A 51 8.15 0.05 16.18
C SER A 51 7.89 -1.46 16.17
N THR A 52 7.62 -2.01 17.36
CA THR A 52 7.29 -3.42 17.56
C THR A 52 5.88 -3.52 18.15
N PRO A 53 5.01 -4.43 17.66
CA PRO A 53 5.24 -5.42 16.61
C PRO A 53 5.22 -4.81 15.19
N ARG A 54 5.96 -5.44 14.28
CA ARG A 54 5.99 -5.11 12.85
C ARG A 54 5.87 -6.37 11.98
N TYR A 55 5.27 -6.23 10.81
CA TYR A 55 5.10 -7.30 9.84
C TYR A 55 5.40 -6.80 8.43
N ALA A 56 6.48 -7.30 7.81
CA ALA A 56 6.81 -6.98 6.43
C ALA A 56 6.01 -7.89 5.48
N PHE A 57 5.34 -7.30 4.49
CA PHE A 57 4.56 -8.02 3.49
C PHE A 57 4.98 -7.71 2.05
N ILE A 58 5.82 -6.68 1.87
CA ILE A 58 6.69 -6.51 0.70
C ILE A 58 8.10 -6.26 1.28
N GLU A 59 9.07 -7.04 0.83
CA GLU A 59 10.46 -7.02 1.31
C GLU A 59 11.40 -7.47 0.17
N ASN A 60 12.72 -7.38 0.36
CA ASN A 60 13.71 -7.80 -0.65
C ASN A 60 13.63 -7.04 -2.00
N HIS A 61 13.24 -5.77 -1.97
CA HIS A 61 13.17 -4.89 -3.13
C HIS A 61 11.99 -5.17 -4.10
N GLY A 62 10.84 -5.53 -3.53
CA GLY A 62 9.58 -5.74 -4.25
C GLY A 62 9.36 -7.17 -4.71
#